data_AF-A0A7H1MN55-F1
#
_entry.id   AF-A0A7H1MN55-F1
#
_cell.length_a   1.000
_cell.length_b   1.000
_cell.length_c   1.000
_cell.angle_alpha   90.00
_cell.angle_beta   90.00
_cell.angle_gamma   90.00
#
_symmetry.space_group_name_H-M   'P 1'
#
loop_
_entity.id
_entity.type
_entity.pdbx_description
1 polymer ?
#
loop_
_entity_poly.entity_id
_entity_poly.type
_entity_poly.pdbx_seq_one_letter_code
_entity_poly.pdbx_strand_id
1 'polypeptide(L)'
;MKKWKKSKINGVLPEQLSATVNRVNDLGDIVMDSALAGDFRSFLTGDRVTGFAIGVVVGNAFSNFVKDFVNLISGMLHFLGIWIQKGIWQFNVIPWADFGKSFLTMILIAGSVFFFIRILNTFVARNPTEKFGYNVNLMEIKALRKEQQETNQLLSELISLEKKRQN
;
A
#
# COMPACT_ATOMS: atom_id res chain seq x y z
N MET A 1 -8.24 45.18 -22.12
CA MET A 1 -9.40 44.72 -22.91
C MET A 1 -10.28 43.81 -22.05
N LYS A 2 -11.56 44.17 -21.93
CA LYS A 2 -12.76 43.44 -21.45
C LYS A 2 -12.64 42.43 -20.29
N LYS A 3 -12.68 42.93 -19.05
CA LYS A 3 -13.24 42.19 -17.91
C LYS A 3 -14.77 42.27 -18.01
N TRP A 4 -15.44 41.16 -18.30
CA TRP A 4 -16.90 41.09 -18.28
C TRP A 4 -17.39 41.19 -16.83
N LYS A 5 -18.07 42.30 -16.59
CA LYS A 5 -18.71 42.73 -15.36
C LYS A 5 -19.85 41.73 -15.06
N LYS A 6 -19.74 40.94 -13.97
CA LYS A 6 -20.89 40.19 -13.45
C LYS A 6 -21.96 41.21 -13.05
N SER A 7 -22.95 41.34 -13.91
CA SER A 7 -24.13 42.15 -13.71
C SER A 7 -24.86 41.68 -12.46
N LYS A 8 -25.19 42.64 -11.60
CA LYS A 8 -26.19 42.53 -10.54
C LYS A 8 -27.42 41.78 -11.06
N ILE A 9 -27.73 40.66 -10.43
CA ILE A 9 -29.11 40.19 -10.31
C ILE A 9 -29.44 40.26 -8.82
N ASN A 10 -29.65 41.49 -8.34
CA ASN A 10 -30.40 41.73 -7.11
C ASN A 10 -31.88 41.65 -7.52
N GLY A 11 -32.37 40.43 -7.70
CA GLY A 11 -33.78 40.12 -7.52
C GLY A 11 -33.90 39.55 -6.11
N VAL A 12 -34.72 40.18 -5.27
CA VAL A 12 -34.99 39.76 -3.90
C VAL A 12 -35.57 38.35 -3.95
N LEU A 13 -34.69 37.34 -3.85
CA LEU A 13 -35.09 35.98 -3.56
C LEU A 13 -35.73 36.02 -2.17
N PRO A 14 -36.95 35.47 -1.98
CA PRO A 14 -37.54 35.40 -0.65
C PRO A 14 -36.51 34.72 0.25
N GLU A 15 -36.29 35.26 1.45
CA GLU A 15 -35.21 34.89 2.39
C GLU A 15 -35.05 33.37 2.59
N GLN A 16 -36.15 32.64 2.40
CA GLN A 16 -36.26 31.19 2.47
C GLN A 16 -35.61 30.46 1.28
N LEU A 17 -35.63 31.03 0.07
CA LEU A 17 -34.98 30.46 -1.11
C LEU A 17 -33.46 30.62 -1.05
N SER A 18 -32.97 31.77 -0.59
CA SER A 18 -31.53 32.02 -0.40
C SER A 18 -30.94 31.11 0.70
N ALA A 19 -31.66 30.91 1.80
CA ALA A 19 -31.27 29.96 2.84
C ALA A 19 -31.28 28.50 2.33
N THR A 20 -32.23 28.15 1.46
CA THR A 20 -32.31 26.81 0.86
C THR A 20 -31.18 26.57 -0.15
N VAL A 21 -30.87 27.55 -1.00
CA VAL A 21 -29.75 27.47 -1.95
C VAL A 21 -28.41 27.34 -1.24
N ASN A 22 -28.18 28.11 -0.17
CA ASN A 22 -26.94 27.99 0.62
C ASN A 22 -26.81 26.62 1.30
N ARG A 23 -27.91 26.06 1.84
CA ARG A 23 -27.91 24.71 2.42
C ARG A 23 -27.66 23.62 1.39
N VAL A 24 -28.21 23.74 0.19
CA VAL A 24 -27.96 22.79 -0.91
C VAL A 24 -26.51 22.87 -1.39
N ASN A 25 -25.93 24.07 -1.39
CA ASN A 25 -24.52 24.26 -1.75
C ASN A 25 -23.58 23.69 -0.68
N ASP A 26 -23.87 23.92 0.61
CA ASP A 26 -23.11 23.32 1.72
C ASP A 26 -23.24 21.78 1.76
N LEU A 27 -24.44 21.25 1.48
CA LEU A 27 -24.65 19.79 1.33
C LEU A 27 -23.90 19.24 0.11
N GLY A 28 -23.87 20.00 -0.99
CA GLY A 28 -23.09 19.67 -2.17
C GLY A 28 -21.60 19.58 -1.85
N ASP A 29 -21.08 20.57 -1.14
CA ASP A 29 -19.67 20.61 -0.74
C ASP A 29 -19.32 19.50 0.27
N ILE A 30 -20.17 19.20 1.25
CA ILE A 30 -19.95 18.11 2.23
C ILE A 30 -20.03 16.74 1.55
N VAL A 31 -21.00 16.52 0.66
CA VAL A 31 -21.13 15.25 -0.07
C VAL A 31 -19.97 15.09 -1.04
N MET A 32 -19.57 16.15 -1.73
CA MET A 32 -18.44 16.12 -2.65
C MET A 32 -17.12 15.88 -1.90
N ASP A 33 -16.89 16.52 -0.74
CA ASP A 33 -15.73 16.24 0.12
C ASP A 33 -15.75 14.81 0.66
N SER A 34 -16.92 14.29 1.05
CA SER A 34 -17.05 12.91 1.54
C SER A 34 -16.79 11.86 0.45
N ALA A 35 -17.25 12.14 -0.78
CA ALA A 35 -17.03 11.30 -1.95
C ALA A 35 -15.57 11.35 -2.37
N LEU A 36 -14.96 12.54 -2.43
CA LEU A 36 -13.54 12.71 -2.72
C LEU A 36 -12.66 11.99 -1.68
N ALA A 37 -13.01 12.10 -0.39
CA ALA A 37 -12.31 11.41 0.69
C ALA A 37 -12.47 9.88 0.59
N GLY A 38 -13.64 9.39 0.17
CA GLY A 38 -13.89 7.98 -0.10
C GLY A 38 -13.07 7.46 -1.28
N ASP A 39 -13.06 8.19 -2.40
CA ASP A 39 -12.31 7.84 -3.60
C ASP A 39 -10.80 7.90 -3.36
N PHE A 40 -10.33 8.93 -2.64
CA PHE A 40 -8.93 9.06 -2.24
C PHE A 40 -8.51 7.93 -1.30
N ARG A 41 -9.35 7.57 -0.33
CA ARG A 41 -9.11 6.41 0.54
C ARG A 41 -8.98 5.13 -0.28
N SER A 42 -9.91 4.88 -1.21
CA SER A 42 -9.92 3.69 -2.07
C SER A 42 -8.68 3.62 -2.97
N PHE A 43 -8.29 4.77 -3.53
CA PHE A 43 -7.05 4.93 -4.29
C PHE A 43 -5.81 4.62 -3.46
N LEU A 44 -5.71 5.15 -2.25
CA LEU A 44 -4.58 4.89 -1.35
C LEU A 44 -4.53 3.42 -0.92
N THR A 45 -5.66 2.82 -0.54
CA THR A 45 -5.71 1.39 -0.16
C THR A 45 -5.45 0.43 -1.32
N GLY A 46 -5.45 0.93 -2.56
CA GLY A 46 -5.08 0.15 -3.72
C GLY A 46 -3.69 -0.46 -3.59
N ASP A 47 -3.61 -1.77 -3.86
CA ASP A 47 -2.38 -2.57 -3.75
C ASP A 47 -1.20 -1.96 -4.53
N ARG A 48 -1.49 -1.40 -5.71
CA ARG A 48 -0.49 -0.75 -6.59
C ARG A 48 0.12 0.51 -5.97
N VAL A 49 -0.69 1.38 -5.37
CA VAL A 49 -0.24 2.69 -4.87
C VAL A 49 0.47 2.53 -3.53
N THR A 50 -0.17 1.85 -2.57
CA THR A 50 0.46 1.57 -1.28
C THR A 50 1.69 0.69 -1.45
N GLY A 51 1.65 -0.33 -2.32
CA GLY A 51 2.81 -1.16 -2.62
C GLY A 51 3.97 -0.39 -3.26
N PHE A 52 3.67 0.53 -4.18
CA PHE A 52 4.68 1.42 -4.76
C PHE A 52 5.30 2.35 -3.71
N ALA A 53 4.48 3.01 -2.88
CA ALA A 53 4.96 3.90 -1.83
C ALA A 53 5.85 3.17 -0.82
N ILE A 54 5.41 1.98 -0.37
CA ILE A 54 6.21 1.11 0.51
C ILE A 54 7.52 0.72 -0.20
N GLY A 55 7.46 0.34 -1.47
CA GLY A 55 8.63 -0.03 -2.27
C GLY A 55 9.66 1.09 -2.36
N VAL A 56 9.22 2.35 -2.56
CA VAL A 56 10.12 3.51 -2.60
C VAL A 56 10.77 3.76 -1.23
N VAL A 57 9.99 3.72 -0.15
CA VAL A 57 10.49 3.97 1.21
C VAL A 57 11.47 2.88 1.66
N VAL A 58 11.11 1.61 1.47
CA VAL A 58 11.98 0.48 1.81
C VAL A 58 13.19 0.44 0.89
N GLY A 59 13.02 0.70 -0.41
CA GLY A 59 14.12 0.73 -1.37
C GLY A 59 15.17 1.81 -1.08
N ASN A 60 14.74 2.98 -0.59
CA ASN A 60 15.65 4.03 -0.14
C ASN A 60 16.44 3.59 1.12
N ALA A 61 15.74 3.04 2.12
CA ALA A 61 16.37 2.53 3.33
C ALA A 61 17.38 1.41 3.04
N PHE A 62 16.98 0.47 2.19
CA PHE A 62 17.82 -0.64 1.74
C PHE A 62 19.04 -0.14 0.95
N SER A 63 18.87 0.85 0.08
CA SER A 63 19.99 1.45 -0.65
C SER A 63 21.04 2.05 0.29
N ASN A 64 20.61 2.71 1.37
CA ASN A 64 21.53 3.25 2.37
C ASN A 64 22.25 2.15 3.14
N PHE A 65 21.53 1.10 3.53
CA PHE A 65 22.13 -0.08 4.15
C PHE A 65 23.20 -0.73 3.25
N VAL A 66 22.92 -0.90 1.96
CA VAL A 66 23.88 -1.48 1.00
C VAL A 66 25.12 -0.58 0.86
N LYS A 67 24.96 0.75 0.80
CA LYS A 67 26.10 1.68 0.75
C LYS A 67 26.99 1.54 1.97
N ASP A 68 26.40 1.51 3.16
CA ASP A 68 27.18 1.41 4.40
C ASP A 68 27.81 0.02 4.56
N PHE A 69 27.18 -1.03 4.03
CA PHE A 69 27.78 -2.35 3.96
C PHE A 69 29.00 -2.39 3.03
N VAL A 70 28.90 -1.78 1.85
CA VAL A 70 30.04 -1.66 0.93
C VAL A 70 31.16 -0.82 1.56
N ASN A 71 30.82 0.26 2.26
CA ASN A 71 31.79 1.07 3.00
C ASN A 71 32.46 0.28 4.13
N LEU A 72 31.72 -0.58 4.84
CA LEU A 72 32.27 -1.46 5.86
C LEU A 72 33.30 -2.43 5.27
N ILE A 73 32.95 -3.10 4.17
CA ILE A 73 33.88 -4.00 3.46
C ILE A 73 35.11 -3.24 2.96
N SER A 74 34.92 -2.06 2.39
CA SER A 74 36.02 -1.21 1.93
C SER A 74 36.94 -0.80 3.08
N GLY A 75 36.38 -0.39 4.22
CA GLY A 75 37.13 -0.08 5.44
C GLY A 75 37.90 -1.28 6.00
N MET A 76 37.32 -2.49 5.93
CA MET A 76 38.01 -3.73 6.31
C MET A 76 39.20 -4.04 5.38
N LEU A 77 39.03 -3.89 4.07
CA LEU A 77 40.13 -4.10 3.10
C LEU A 77 41.23 -3.05 3.29
N HIS A 78 40.87 -1.80 3.55
CA HIS A 78 41.82 -0.73 3.82
C HIS A 78 42.59 -0.97 5.12
N PHE A 79 41.91 -1.43 6.17
CA PHE A 79 42.54 -1.87 7.42
C PHE A 79 43.55 -3.00 7.17
N LEU A 80 43.18 -4.02 6.37
CA LEU A 80 44.08 -5.12 6.03
C LEU A 80 45.32 -4.63 5.28
N GLY A 81 45.16 -3.69 4.35
CA GLY A 81 46.27 -3.06 3.61
C GLY A 81 47.23 -2.28 4.51
N ILE A 82 46.70 -1.47 5.43
CA ILE A 82 47.51 -0.73 6.42
C ILE A 82 48.24 -1.70 7.35
N TRP A 83 47.58 -2.76 7.81
CA TRP A 83 48.19 -3.75 8.68
C TRP A 83 49.35 -4.45 7.97
N ILE A 84 49.16 -4.90 6.72
CA ILE A 84 50.23 -5.55 5.94
C ILE A 84 51.41 -4.60 5.68
N GLN A 85 51.15 -3.32 5.36
CA GLN A 85 52.23 -2.38 5.01
C GLN A 85 52.95 -1.75 6.21
N LYS A 86 52.23 -1.47 7.30
CA LYS A 86 52.77 -0.69 8.42
C LYS A 86 52.81 -1.44 9.74
N GLY A 87 52.18 -2.61 9.86
CA GLY A 87 52.12 -3.39 11.10
C GLY A 87 51.28 -2.75 12.22
N ILE A 88 50.58 -1.64 11.94
CA ILE A 88 49.86 -0.84 12.94
C ILE A 88 48.39 -1.24 12.95
N TRP A 89 47.86 -1.54 14.14
CA TRP A 89 46.45 -1.83 14.33
C TRP A 89 45.66 -0.53 14.50
N GLN A 90 45.04 -0.05 13.41
CA GLN A 90 44.15 1.12 13.44
C GLN A 90 42.69 0.72 13.22
N PHE A 91 42.01 0.35 14.30
CA PHE A 91 40.59 -0.01 14.26
C PHE A 91 39.63 1.14 13.86
N ASN A 92 40.07 2.39 14.00
CA ASN A 92 39.27 3.58 13.66
C ASN A 92 38.98 3.72 12.15
N VAL A 93 39.58 2.86 11.32
CA VAL A 93 39.41 2.87 9.85
C VAL A 93 38.16 2.11 9.41
N ILE A 94 37.59 1.25 10.27
CA ILE A 94 36.43 0.44 9.91
C ILE A 94 35.15 1.13 10.41
N PRO A 95 34.24 1.56 9.50
CA PRO A 95 33.05 2.34 9.85
C PRO A 95 31.91 1.48 10.42
N TRP A 96 32.14 0.83 11.57
CA TRP A 96 31.16 -0.03 12.24
C TRP A 96 29.91 0.72 12.72
N ALA A 97 30.09 1.96 13.17
CA ALA A 97 28.99 2.77 13.71
C ALA A 97 27.96 3.14 12.63
N ASP A 98 28.43 3.50 11.43
CA ASP A 98 27.57 3.89 10.32
C ASP A 98 26.77 2.70 9.79
N PHE A 99 27.42 1.54 9.63
CA PHE A 99 26.74 0.29 9.27
C PHE A 99 25.70 -0.13 10.32
N GLY A 100 26.04 -0.07 11.62
CA GLY A 100 25.09 -0.39 12.69
C GLY A 100 23.87 0.54 12.68
N LYS A 101 24.08 1.83 12.40
CA LYS A 101 23.00 2.82 12.30
C LYS A 101 22.08 2.54 11.12
N SER A 102 22.60 2.28 9.92
CA SER A 102 21.73 1.98 8.77
C SER A 102 21.05 0.63 8.88
N PHE A 103 21.70 -0.38 9.45
CA PHE A 103 21.07 -1.66 9.74
C PHE A 103 19.88 -1.51 10.70
N LEU A 104 20.06 -0.79 11.81
CA LEU A 104 18.98 -0.52 12.76
C LEU A 104 17.87 0.32 12.13
N THR A 105 18.24 1.32 11.32
CA THR A 105 17.28 2.16 10.57
C THR A 105 16.45 1.32 9.60
N MET A 106 17.06 0.37 8.89
CA MET A 106 16.37 -0.54 7.99
C MET A 106 15.35 -1.40 8.74
N ILE A 107 15.73 -1.96 9.89
CA ILE A 107 14.82 -2.76 10.74
C ILE A 107 13.65 -1.93 11.25
N LEU A 108 13.90 -0.70 11.72
CA LEU A 108 12.85 0.21 12.17
C LEU A 108 11.89 0.57 11.05
N ILE A 109 12.39 0.84 9.84
CA ILE A 109 11.55 1.13 8.67
C ILE A 109 10.72 -0.09 8.28
N ALA A 110 11.32 -1.28 8.24
CA ALA A 110 10.59 -2.52 7.98
C ALA A 110 9.48 -2.77 9.01
N GLY A 111 9.78 -2.59 10.31
CA GLY A 111 8.80 -2.68 11.39
C GLY A 111 7.68 -1.65 11.27
N SER A 112 8.03 -0.40 10.92
CA SER A 112 7.06 0.68 10.70
C SER A 112 6.13 0.37 9.52
N VAL A 113 6.67 -0.15 8.41
CA VAL A 113 5.89 -0.56 7.24
C VAL A 113 4.95 -1.72 7.60
N PHE A 114 5.43 -2.72 8.32
CA PHE A 114 4.59 -3.83 8.76
C PHE A 114 3.42 -3.36 9.61
N PHE A 115 3.69 -2.48 10.59
CA PHE A 115 2.65 -1.90 11.43
C PHE A 115 1.68 -1.03 10.62
N PHE A 116 2.19 -0.27 9.66
CA PHE A 116 1.38 0.56 8.74
C PHE A 116 0.41 -0.28 7.90
N ILE A 117 0.87 -1.39 7.30
CA ILE A 117 0.00 -2.31 6.55
C ILE A 117 -1.09 -2.89 7.47
N ARG A 118 -0.73 -3.26 8.70
CA ARG A 118 -1.70 -3.76 9.69
C ARG A 118 -2.76 -2.73 10.05
N ILE A 119 -2.37 -1.47 10.22
CA ILE A 119 -3.31 -0.36 10.44
C ILE A 119 -4.20 -0.15 9.22
N LEU A 120 -3.64 -0.10 8.02
CA LEU A 120 -4.42 0.05 6.79
C LEU A 120 -5.48 -1.05 6.65
N ASN A 121 -5.09 -2.31 6.86
CA ASN A 121 -6.01 -3.44 6.76
C ASN A 121 -7.06 -3.51 7.88
N THR A 122 -6.82 -2.87 9.03
CA THR A 122 -7.74 -2.93 10.19
C THR A 122 -8.67 -1.72 10.26
N PHE A 123 -8.17 -0.51 9.98
CA PHE A 123 -8.93 0.74 10.10
C PHE A 123 -9.47 1.25 8.76
N VAL A 124 -8.79 0.94 7.66
CA VAL A 124 -9.07 1.57 6.36
C VAL A 124 -9.77 0.61 5.38
N ALA A 125 -9.51 -0.68 5.42
CA ALA A 125 -10.28 -1.66 4.63
C ALA A 125 -11.62 -2.00 5.33
N ARG A 126 -12.71 -1.35 4.92
CA ARG A 126 -14.07 -1.72 5.39
C ARG A 126 -14.60 -2.96 4.66
N ASN A 127 -14.20 -3.15 3.41
CA ASN A 127 -14.58 -4.32 2.59
C ASN A 127 -13.42 -5.31 2.45
N PRO A 128 -13.70 -6.63 2.41
CA PRO A 128 -12.66 -7.66 2.23
C PRO A 128 -11.94 -7.56 0.88
N THR A 129 -12.55 -6.92 -0.12
CA THR A 129 -12.01 -6.68 -1.46
C THR A 129 -10.98 -5.54 -1.53
N GLU A 130 -10.95 -4.67 -0.52
CA GLU A 130 -10.06 -3.50 -0.44
C GLU A 130 -8.82 -3.77 0.43
N LYS A 131 -8.70 -4.99 0.99
CA LYS A 131 -7.55 -5.34 1.82
C LYS A 131 -6.29 -5.39 0.97
N PHE A 132 -5.22 -4.82 1.49
CA PHE A 132 -3.90 -4.90 0.90
C PHE A 132 -3.48 -6.38 0.79
N GLY A 133 -3.10 -6.83 -0.42
CA GLY A 133 -2.87 -8.23 -0.74
C GLY A 133 -4.12 -9.05 -1.19
N TYR A 134 -5.30 -8.44 -1.32
CA TYR A 134 -6.47 -9.10 -1.91
C TYR A 134 -6.28 -9.32 -3.42
N ASN A 135 -6.01 -10.56 -3.80
CA ASN A 135 -5.89 -10.96 -5.20
C ASN A 135 -7.24 -11.49 -5.71
N VAL A 136 -7.96 -10.65 -6.46
CA VAL A 136 -9.25 -10.99 -7.10
C VAL A 136 -9.14 -12.31 -7.88
N ASN A 137 -8.12 -12.44 -8.73
CA ASN A 137 -7.87 -13.63 -9.54
C ASN A 137 -7.72 -14.92 -8.71
N LEU A 138 -7.05 -14.85 -7.55
CA LEU A 138 -6.84 -16.05 -6.72
C LEU A 138 -8.13 -16.50 -6.04
N MET A 139 -9.03 -15.57 -5.69
CA MET A 139 -10.34 -15.90 -5.14
C MET A 139 -11.27 -16.49 -6.20
N GLU A 140 -11.28 -15.92 -7.41
CA GLU A 140 -12.04 -16.46 -8.53
C GLU A 140 -11.58 -17.87 -8.90
N ILE A 141 -10.27 -18.12 -8.97
CA ILE A 141 -9.74 -19.47 -9.23
C ILE A 141 -10.15 -20.46 -8.12
N LYS A 142 -10.14 -20.03 -6.85
CA LYS A 142 -10.60 -20.88 -5.74
C LYS A 142 -12.10 -21.20 -5.84
N ALA A 143 -12.92 -20.22 -6.20
CA ALA A 143 -14.36 -20.40 -6.41
C ALA A 143 -14.63 -21.37 -7.57
N LEU A 144 -13.99 -21.14 -8.73
CA LEU A 144 -14.10 -22.00 -9.90
C LEU A 144 -13.65 -23.44 -9.63
N ARG A 145 -12.58 -23.64 -8.86
CA ARG A 145 -12.14 -25.00 -8.46
C ARG A 145 -13.17 -25.70 -7.60
N LYS A 146 -13.84 -24.97 -6.71
CA LYS A 146 -14.87 -25.53 -5.83
C LYS A 146 -16.09 -25.97 -6.65
N GLU A 147 -16.54 -25.13 -7.58
CA GLU A 147 -17.64 -25.47 -8.51
C GLU A 147 -17.30 -26.68 -9.39
N GLN A 148 -16.06 -26.78 -9.88
CA GLN A 148 -15.60 -27.96 -10.63
C GLN A 148 -15.57 -29.22 -9.76
N GLN A 149 -15.14 -29.12 -8.51
CA GLN A 149 -15.16 -30.27 -7.58
C GLN A 149 -16.58 -30.75 -7.29
N GLU A 150 -17.52 -29.83 -7.04
CA GLU A 150 -18.93 -30.17 -6.83
C GLU A 150 -19.53 -30.83 -8.08
N THR A 151 -19.24 -30.28 -9.26
CA THR A 151 -19.69 -30.87 -10.54
C THR A 151 -19.13 -32.28 -10.74
N ASN A 152 -17.83 -32.47 -10.48
CA ASN A 152 -17.19 -33.78 -10.62
C ASN A 152 -17.72 -34.81 -9.59
N GLN A 153 -18.05 -34.36 -8.36
CA GLN A 153 -18.67 -35.20 -7.34
C GLN A 153 -20.06 -35.65 -7.78
N LEU A 154 -20.91 -34.73 -8.24
CA LEU A 154 -22.25 -35.04 -8.74
C LEU A 154 -22.20 -35.99 -9.94
N LEU A 155 -21.28 -35.78 -10.88
CA LEU A 155 -21.08 -36.70 -12.00
C LEU A 155 -20.68 -38.10 -11.54
N SER A 156 -19.76 -38.20 -10.57
CA SER A 156 -19.37 -39.49 -10.00
C SER A 156 -20.53 -40.19 -9.29
N GLU A 157 -21.39 -39.43 -8.60
CA GLU A 157 -22.58 -39.95 -7.94
C GLU A 157 -23.61 -40.47 -8.96
N LEU A 158 -23.88 -39.71 -10.02
CA LEU A 158 -24.77 -40.11 -11.11
C LEU A 158 -24.29 -41.39 -11.80
N ILE A 159 -23.00 -41.48 -12.13
CA ILE A 159 -22.40 -42.68 -12.73
C ILE A 159 -22.56 -43.89 -11.78
N SER A 160 -22.38 -43.67 -10.47
CA SER A 160 -22.54 -44.74 -9.48
C SER A 160 -23.99 -45.23 -9.36
N LEU A 161 -24.96 -44.33 -9.47
CA LEU A 161 -26.39 -44.64 -9.44
C LEU A 161 -26.83 -45.37 -10.71
N GLU A 162 -26.35 -44.96 -11.88
CA GLU A 162 -26.63 -45.68 -13.14
C GLU A 162 -26.07 -47.10 -13.09
N LYS A 163 -24.83 -47.27 -12.60
CA LYS A 163 -24.22 -48.60 -12.46
C LYS A 163 -24.99 -49.49 -11.48
N LYS A 164 -25.55 -48.93 -10.40
CA LYS A 164 -26.44 -49.65 -9.48
C LYS A 164 -27.80 -50.00 -10.09
N ARG A 165 -28.29 -49.22 -11.06
CA ARG A 165 -29.58 -49.45 -11.74
C ARG A 165 -29.47 -50.51 -12.85
N GLN A 166 -28.26 -50.74 -13.39
CA GLN A 166 -28.01 -51.73 -14.44
C GLN A 166 -27.66 -53.14 -13.92
N ASN A 167 -27.45 -53.29 -12.60
CA ASN A 167 -27.31 -54.57 -11.90
C ASN A 167 -28.61 -54.93 -11.20
#